data_AF-A0A1F6EGP3-F1
#
_entry.id   AF-A0A1F6EGP3-F1
#
_cell.length_a   1.000
_cell.length_b   1.000
_cell.length_c   1.000
_cell.angle_alpha   90.00
_cell.angle_beta   90.00
_cell.angle_gamma   90.00
#
_symmetry.space_group_name_H-M   'P 1'
#
loop_
_entity.id
_entity.type
_entity.pdbx_description
1 polymer ?
#
loop_
_entity_poly.entity_id
_entity_poly.type
_entity_poly.pdbx_seq_one_letter_code
_entity_poly.pdbx_strand_id
1 'polypeptide(L)' 'MSKERDMGKDGRYRAKREDTLVKTIEKKYGVDLGVRSDAQLHTVLRKHGAGSLSQLLKKLNG' A
#
# COMPACT_ATOMS: atom_id res chain seq x y z
N MET A 1 3.42 29.89 -7.76
CA MET A 1 4.06 28.73 -7.11
C MET A 1 3.35 27.46 -7.59
N SER A 2 3.74 26.96 -8.77
CA SER A 2 3.08 25.82 -9.41
C SER A 2 3.49 24.56 -8.68
N LYS A 3 2.52 23.86 -8.09
CA LYS A 3 2.71 22.61 -7.36
C LYS A 3 3.12 21.53 -8.37
N GLU A 4 4.42 21.43 -8.63
CA GLU A 4 5.03 20.35 -9.40
C GLU A 4 4.57 19.03 -8.80
N ARG A 5 3.69 18.36 -9.52
CA ARG A 5 3.32 16.98 -9.23
C ARG A 5 4.60 16.19 -9.49
N ASP A 6 5.20 15.64 -8.42
CA ASP A 6 6.32 14.72 -8.44
C ASP A 6 6.04 13.52 -9.39
N MET A 7 6.17 13.75 -10.70
CA MET A 7 6.16 12.71 -11.72
C MET A 7 7.64 12.43 -11.99
N GLY A 8 8.15 11.35 -11.39
CA GLY A 8 9.46 10.81 -11.77
C GLY A 8 9.47 10.52 -13.26
N LYS A 9 10.61 10.78 -13.92
CA LYS A 9 10.83 10.74 -15.38
C LYS A 9 10.44 9.44 -16.10
N ASP A 10 10.06 8.38 -15.38
CA ASP A 10 9.75 7.05 -15.93
C ASP A 10 8.26 6.63 -15.81
N GLY A 11 7.34 7.57 -15.55
CA GLY A 11 5.90 7.28 -15.52
C GLY A 11 5.43 6.37 -14.35
N ARG A 12 6.33 6.01 -13.42
CA ARG A 12 5.99 5.24 -12.21
C ARG A 12 5.73 6.18 -11.03
N TYR A 13 4.48 6.26 -10.65
CA TYR A 13 4.00 7.12 -9.57
C TYR A 13 4.46 6.60 -8.20
N ARG A 14 5.49 7.26 -7.63
CA ARG A 14 5.80 7.39 -6.19
C ARG A 14 5.87 6.07 -5.37
N ALA A 15 7.06 5.48 -5.31
CA ALA A 15 7.45 4.34 -4.46
C ALA A 15 7.18 4.49 -2.94
N LYS A 16 6.85 5.71 -2.45
CA LYS A 16 6.58 5.96 -1.01
C LYS A 16 5.47 5.09 -0.41
N ARG A 17 4.54 4.56 -1.21
CA ARG A 17 3.47 3.67 -0.71
C ARG A 17 3.95 2.24 -0.51
N GLU A 18 4.94 1.78 -1.28
CA GLU A 18 5.45 0.42 -1.24
C GLU A 18 6.15 0.13 0.09
N ASP A 19 6.86 1.12 0.63
CA ASP A 19 7.56 1.08 1.92
C ASP A 19 6.65 1.23 3.14
N THR A 20 5.33 1.35 2.96
CA THR A 20 4.42 1.47 4.10
C THR A 20 4.37 0.14 4.85
N LEU A 21 4.71 0.18 6.15
CA LEU A 21 4.62 -0.98 7.02
C LEU A 21 3.17 -1.39 7.25
N VAL A 22 2.92 -2.69 7.28
CA VAL A 22 1.61 -3.27 7.53
C VAL A 22 1.01 -2.79 8.84
N LYS A 23 1.80 -2.70 9.92
CA LYS A 23 1.33 -2.17 11.20
C LYS A 23 0.64 -0.81 11.10
N THR A 24 1.10 0.04 10.18
CA THR A 24 0.54 1.38 9.97
C THR A 24 -0.81 1.28 9.25
N ILE A 25 -0.93 0.33 8.34
CA ILE A 25 -2.14 0.08 7.55
C ILE A 25 -3.23 -0.54 8.43
N GLU A 26 -2.88 -1.57 9.19
CA GLU A 26 -3.79 -2.21 10.14
C GLU A 26 -4.32 -1.19 11.14
N LYS A 27 -3.44 -0.36 11.72
CA LYS A 27 -3.86 0.72 12.63
C LYS A 27 -4.72 1.78 11.96
N LYS A 28 -4.40 2.15 10.71
CA LYS A 28 -5.10 3.23 10.00
C LYS A 28 -6.48 2.82 9.50
N TYR A 29 -6.61 1.58 9.03
CA TYR A 29 -7.83 1.05 8.43
C TYR A 29 -8.60 0.13 9.36
N GLY A 30 -8.05 -0.23 10.52
CA GLY A 30 -8.69 -1.14 11.47
C GLY A 30 -8.86 -2.56 10.93
N VAL A 31 -8.01 -2.97 9.99
CA VAL A 31 -8.05 -4.29 9.37
C VAL A 31 -6.95 -5.17 9.93
N ASP A 32 -7.20 -6.47 10.06
CA ASP A 32 -6.16 -7.46 10.33
C ASP A 32 -5.73 -8.10 9.01
N LEU A 33 -4.46 -7.91 8.63
CA LEU A 33 -3.91 -8.49 7.40
C LEU A 33 -3.32 -9.88 7.63
N GLY A 34 -3.23 -10.36 8.89
CA GLY A 34 -2.72 -11.69 9.20
C GLY A 34 -1.27 -11.91 8.74
N VAL A 35 -0.49 -10.83 8.65
CA VAL A 35 0.92 -10.85 8.26
C VAL A 35 1.76 -10.14 9.32
N ARG A 36 3.06 -10.38 9.30
CA ARG A 36 3.99 -9.77 10.26
C ARG A 36 3.90 -8.24 10.17
N SER A 37 3.77 -7.56 11.31
CA SER A 37 3.51 -6.12 11.38
C SER A 37 4.63 -5.25 10.77
N ASP A 38 5.85 -5.78 10.67
CA ASP A 38 7.01 -5.18 10.00
C ASP A 38 7.08 -5.49 8.49
N ALA A 39 6.15 -6.28 7.96
CA ALA A 39 6.08 -6.52 6.53
C ALA A 39 5.78 -5.23 5.77
N GLN A 40 6.35 -5.11 4.57
CA GLN A 40 6.06 -4.03 3.64
C GLN A 40 4.74 -4.30 2.91
N LEU A 41 4.01 -3.22 2.60
CA LEU A 41 2.75 -3.28 1.86
C LEU A 41 2.90 -4.04 0.54
N HIS A 42 3.98 -3.83 -0.21
CA HIS A 42 4.17 -4.53 -1.50
C HIS A 42 4.22 -6.06 -1.36
N THR A 43 4.83 -6.57 -0.29
CA THR A 43 4.86 -8.01 0.00
C THR A 43 3.45 -8.55 0.28
N VAL A 44 2.64 -7.80 1.03
CA VAL A 44 1.24 -8.17 1.31
C VAL A 44 0.39 -8.13 0.06
N LEU A 45 0.52 -7.07 -0.74
CA LEU A 45 -0.17 -6.94 -2.01
C LEU A 45 0.11 -8.13 -2.93
N ARG A 46 1.38 -8.54 -3.03
CA ARG A 46 1.75 -9.76 -3.76
C ARG A 46 1.17 -11.04 -3.16
N LYS A 47 1.23 -11.20 -1.84
CA LYS A 47 0.68 -12.38 -1.13
C LYS A 47 -0.83 -12.54 -1.35
N HIS A 48 -1.59 -11.43 -1.38
CA HIS A 48 -3.04 -11.43 -1.59
C HIS A 48 -3.46 -11.25 -3.06
N GLY A 49 -2.51 -11.14 -3.98
CA GLY A 49 -2.77 -10.88 -5.40
C GLY A 49 -3.58 -9.60 -5.62
N ALA A 50 -3.25 -8.53 -4.91
CA ALA A 50 -3.85 -7.21 -5.06
C ALA A 50 -2.82 -6.25 -5.68
N GLY A 51 -3.24 -5.42 -6.65
CA GLY A 51 -2.35 -4.43 -7.28
C GLY A 51 -2.23 -3.13 -6.50
N SER A 52 -3.08 -2.92 -5.49
CA SER A 52 -3.09 -1.70 -4.68
C SER A 52 -3.75 -1.93 -3.32
N LEU A 53 -3.45 -1.05 -2.36
CA LEU A 53 -4.07 -1.09 -1.03
C LEU A 53 -5.61 -1.04 -1.10
N SER A 54 -6.17 -0.21 -1.97
CA SER A 54 -7.63 -0.12 -2.13
C SER A 54 -8.24 -1.42 -2.63
N GLN A 55 -7.55 -2.14 -3.53
CA GLN A 55 -8.00 -3.45 -4.00
C GLN A 55 -7.89 -4.50 -2.89
N LEU A 56 -6.84 -4.46 -2.08
CA LEU A 56 -6.69 -5.31 -0.91
C LEU A 56 -7.84 -5.10 0.09
N LEU A 57 -8.14 -3.85 0.44
CA LEU A 57 -9.24 -3.51 1.35
C LEU A 57 -10.60 -3.95 0.80
N LYS A 58 -10.85 -3.78 -0.51
CA LYS A 58 -12.08 -4.30 -1.14
C LYS A 58 -12.22 -5.82 -1.02
N LYS A 59 -11.12 -6.57 -1.10
CA LYS A 59 -11.14 -8.03 -0.92
C LYS A 59 -11.41 -8.46 0.52
N LEU A 60 -11.04 -7.62 1.51
CA LEU A 60 -11.28 -7.90 2.94
C LEU A 60 -12.70 -7.53 3.38
N ASN A 61 -13.27 -6.49 2.79
CA ASN A 61 -14.64 -6.03 3.06
C ASN A 61 -15.69 -6.68 2.14
N GLY A 62 -15.31 -7.67 1.32
CA GLY A 62 -16.16 -8.33 0.34
C GLY A 62 -16.73 -9.65 0.84
#